data_AF-A0A0Q8ECS0-F1
#
_entry.id   AF-A0A0Q8ECS0-F1
#
_cell.length_a   1.000
_cell.length_b   1.000
_cell.length_c   1.000
_cell.angle_alpha   90.00
_cell.angle_beta   90.00
_cell.angle_gamma   90.00
#
_symmetry.space_group_name_H-M   'P 1'
#
loop_
_entity.id
_entity.type
_entity.pdbx_description
1 polymer ?
#
loop_
_entity_poly.entity_id
_entity_poly.type
_entity_poly.pdbx_seq_one_letter_code
_entity_poly.pdbx_strand_id
1 'polypeptide(L)'
;MSDEHENKHEIGSVGEEAMKLFGALADAARQQAGEAAGSATGFAAQAAAMAHEVNEHIATGEAECRYCPVCRVVHAVRQTSPEVRTHLMVAASSLLQAAAGFMETLPPPPGADGAHQRGAGVEHIDLDDTDDAGDPTDGPGRTP
;
A
#
# COMPACT_ATOMS: atom_id res chain seq x y z
N MET A 1 -34.31 -7.72 22.73
CA MET A 1 -34.44 -6.44 22.01
C MET A 1 -33.42 -5.51 22.64
N SER A 2 -32.58 -4.92 21.79
CA SER A 2 -31.43 -4.06 22.11
C SER A 2 -30.24 -4.89 22.63
N ASP A 3 -29.03 -4.85 22.07
CA ASP A 3 -28.33 -3.70 21.50
C ASP A 3 -27.58 -4.07 20.21
N GLU A 4 -27.92 -3.37 19.13
CA GLU A 4 -27.20 -3.38 17.87
C GLU A 4 -25.92 -2.55 18.06
N HIS A 5 -24.76 -3.21 18.11
CA HIS A 5 -23.46 -2.56 17.90
C HIS A 5 -23.36 -2.14 16.42
N GLU A 6 -24.10 -1.10 16.02
CA GLU A 6 -23.87 -0.38 14.78
C GLU A 6 -22.61 0.50 14.95
N ASN A 7 -21.43 -0.14 14.98
CA ASN A 7 -20.16 0.54 14.84
C ASN A 7 -19.90 0.79 13.35
N LYS A 8 -20.72 1.66 12.77
CA LYS A 8 -20.55 2.15 11.40
C LYS A 8 -19.29 2.99 11.42
N HIS A 9 -18.18 2.46 10.89
CA HIS A 9 -16.95 3.24 10.71
C HIS A 9 -17.29 4.51 9.93
N GLU A 10 -17.36 5.63 10.65
CA GLU A 10 -17.67 6.92 10.08
C GLU A 10 -16.44 7.36 9.29
N ILE A 11 -16.49 7.17 7.98
CA ILE A 11 -15.41 7.57 7.10
C ILE A 11 -15.34 9.09 7.16
N GLY A 12 -14.22 9.62 7.65
CA GLY A 12 -13.97 11.06 7.75
C GLY A 12 -14.00 11.74 6.38
N SER A 13 -13.79 13.06 6.35
CA SER A 13 -13.70 13.77 5.06
C SER A 13 -12.56 13.22 4.21
N VAL A 14 -12.72 13.20 2.88
CA VAL A 14 -11.69 12.75 1.93
C VAL A 14 -10.36 13.46 2.17
N GLY A 15 -10.41 14.76 2.49
CA GLY A 15 -9.22 15.54 2.81
C GLY A 15 -8.51 15.04 4.06
N GLU A 16 -9.25 14.73 5.12
CA GLU A 16 -8.66 14.22 6.36
C GLU A 16 -8.04 12.83 6.18
N GLU A 17 -8.72 11.92 5.48
CA GLU A 17 -8.19 10.59 5.19
C GLU A 17 -6.98 10.64 4.25
N ALA A 18 -6.97 11.57 3.29
CA ALA A 18 -5.80 11.82 2.45
C ALA A 18 -4.60 12.30 3.30
N MET A 19 -4.83 13.20 4.26
CA MET A 19 -3.77 13.66 5.16
C MET A 19 -3.23 12.55 6.06
N LYS A 20 -4.09 11.64 6.54
CA LYS A 20 -3.66 10.44 7.28
C LYS A 20 -2.80 9.53 6.41
N LEU A 21 -3.20 9.29 5.16
CA LEU A 21 -2.40 8.51 4.19
C LEU A 21 -1.05 9.15 3.92
N PHE A 22 -1.01 10.46 3.65
CA PHE A 22 0.25 11.18 3.44
C PHE A 22 1.14 11.15 4.69
N GLY A 23 0.55 11.24 5.88
CA GLY A 23 1.26 11.08 7.14
C GLY A 23 1.90 9.70 7.29
N ALA A 24 1.16 8.62 7.01
CA ALA A 24 1.68 7.25 7.03
C ALA A 24 2.78 7.03 5.99
N LEU A 25 2.61 7.57 4.78
CA LEU A 25 3.61 7.49 3.71
C LEU A 25 4.90 8.25 4.07
N ALA A 26 4.78 9.45 4.65
CA ALA A 26 5.93 10.23 5.11
C ALA A 26 6.66 9.51 6.26
N ASP A 27 5.94 8.81 7.13
CA ASP A 27 6.52 8.00 8.19
C ASP A 27 7.30 6.79 7.65
N ALA A 28 6.72 6.06 6.70
CA ALA A 28 7.39 4.96 6.01
C ALA A 28 8.61 5.44 5.21
N ALA A 29 8.53 6.60 4.55
CA ALA A 29 9.66 7.21 3.85
C ALA A 29 10.81 7.56 4.80
N ARG A 30 10.50 8.05 6.01
CA ARG A 30 11.50 8.34 7.05
C ARG A 30 12.16 7.06 7.59
N GLN A 31 11.40 5.98 7.78
CA GLN A 31 11.95 4.68 8.18
C GLN A 31 12.94 4.14 7.15
N GLN A 32 12.63 4.27 5.86
CA GLN A 32 13.54 3.87 4.79
C GLN A 32 14.75 4.81 4.65
N ALA A 33 14.59 6.11 4.88
CA ALA A 33 15.70 7.06 4.90
C ALA A 33 16.66 6.85 6.09
N GLY A 34 16.16 6.35 7.22
CA GLY A 34 16.96 5.98 8.39
C GLY A 34 17.88 4.79 8.15
N GLU A 35 17.52 3.87 7.25
CA GLU A 35 18.36 2.73 6.84
C GLU A 35 19.18 3.01 5.57
N ALA A 36 18.81 4.04 4.79
CA ALA A 36 19.45 4.42 3.53
C ALA A 36 20.39 5.64 3.65
N ALA A 37 21.34 5.60 4.60
CA ALA A 37 22.50 6.48 4.56
C ALA A 37 23.42 6.10 3.38
N GLY A 38 22.98 6.36 2.15
CA GLY A 38 23.71 5.93 0.95
C GLY A 38 23.04 6.26 -0.39
N SER A 39 23.06 7.54 -0.76
CA SER A 39 22.82 8.07 -2.11
C SER A 39 21.41 7.94 -2.71
N ALA A 40 20.92 9.04 -3.29
CA ALA A 40 19.71 9.09 -4.12
C ALA A 40 19.70 8.03 -5.26
N THR A 41 20.89 7.58 -5.69
CA THR A 41 21.04 6.49 -6.67
C THR A 41 20.57 5.13 -6.14
N GLY A 42 20.75 4.87 -4.84
CA GLY A 42 20.32 3.62 -4.19
C GLY A 42 18.80 3.54 -4.06
N PHE A 43 18.17 4.65 -3.65
CA PHE A 43 16.71 4.77 -3.66
C PHE A 43 16.13 4.64 -5.07
N ALA A 44 16.74 5.29 -6.06
CA ALA A 44 16.30 5.17 -7.45
C ALA A 44 16.40 3.72 -7.99
N ALA A 45 17.48 3.01 -7.64
CA ALA A 45 17.65 1.60 -8.01
C ALA A 45 16.62 0.69 -7.33
N GLN A 46 16.35 0.90 -6.03
CA GLN A 46 15.36 0.14 -5.30
C GLN A 46 13.93 0.41 -5.81
N ALA A 47 13.60 1.67 -6.06
CA ALA A 47 12.32 2.04 -6.67
C ALA A 47 12.15 1.42 -8.07
N ALA A 48 13.22 1.36 -8.87
CA ALA A 48 13.19 0.71 -10.18
C ALA A 48 12.97 -0.82 -10.07
N ALA A 49 13.61 -1.48 -9.10
CA ALA A 49 13.43 -2.91 -8.86
C ALA A 49 12.00 -3.24 -8.42
N MET A 50 11.47 -2.48 -7.46
CA MET A 50 10.08 -2.61 -6.99
C MET A 50 9.09 -2.35 -8.13
N ALA A 51 9.32 -1.32 -8.94
CA ALA A 51 8.48 -1.00 -10.09
C ALA A 51 8.48 -2.12 -11.14
N HIS A 52 9.62 -2.78 -11.36
CA HIS A 52 9.73 -3.92 -12.26
C HIS A 52 8.95 -5.13 -11.73
N GLU A 53 9.12 -5.48 -10.46
CA GLU A 53 8.39 -6.57 -9.82
C GLU A 53 6.87 -6.35 -9.81
N VAL A 54 6.44 -5.13 -9.49
CA VAL A 54 5.03 -4.73 -9.57
C VAL A 54 4.52 -4.80 -11.00
N ASN A 55 5.31 -4.39 -12.00
CA ASN A 55 4.88 -4.46 -13.40
C ASN A 55 4.67 -5.90 -13.90
N GLU A 56 5.45 -6.87 -13.42
CA GLU A 56 5.27 -8.28 -13.76
C GLU A 56 3.95 -8.86 -13.19
N HIS A 57 3.47 -8.33 -12.06
CA HIS A 57 2.28 -8.86 -11.37
C HIS A 57 1.02 -8.00 -11.55
N ILE A 58 1.14 -6.75 -12.03
CA ILE A 58 0.00 -5.87 -12.29
C ILE A 58 -0.50 -6.04 -13.74
N ALA A 59 -1.79 -6.37 -13.84
CA ALA A 59 -2.58 -6.41 -15.07
C ALA A 59 -2.32 -7.61 -15.99
N THR A 60 -2.57 -8.81 -15.46
CA THR A 60 -2.80 -10.06 -16.21
C THR A 60 -4.12 -10.06 -17.01
N GLY A 61 -4.97 -9.02 -16.85
CA GLY A 61 -6.26 -8.89 -17.54
C GLY A 61 -7.45 -9.43 -16.75
N GLU A 62 -7.23 -9.88 -15.52
CA GLU A 62 -8.22 -10.45 -14.62
C GLU A 62 -9.30 -9.44 -14.16
N ALA A 63 -10.49 -9.95 -13.79
CA ALA A 63 -11.63 -9.13 -13.35
C ALA A 63 -11.33 -8.27 -12.10
N GLU A 64 -10.35 -8.71 -11.31
CA GLU A 64 -9.78 -8.05 -10.13
C GLU A 64 -9.23 -6.65 -10.45
N CYS A 65 -8.73 -6.44 -11.68
CA CYS A 65 -8.18 -5.15 -12.12
C CYS A 65 -9.24 -4.04 -12.21
N ARG A 66 -10.52 -4.38 -12.20
CA ARG A 66 -11.62 -3.40 -12.23
C ARG A 66 -11.82 -2.71 -10.88
N TYR A 67 -11.34 -3.30 -9.79
CA TYR A 67 -11.57 -2.80 -8.43
C TYR A 67 -10.29 -2.33 -7.71
N CYS A 68 -9.12 -2.87 -8.07
CA CYS A 68 -7.85 -2.43 -7.52
C CYS A 68 -7.49 -0.99 -7.96
N PRO A 69 -7.24 -0.03 -7.03
CA PRO A 69 -6.92 1.36 -7.39
C PRO A 69 -5.58 1.49 -8.13
N VAL A 70 -4.59 0.66 -7.80
CA VAL A 70 -3.30 0.63 -8.49
C VAL A 70 -3.49 0.17 -9.95
N CYS A 71 -4.24 -0.92 -10.17
CA CYS A 71 -4.53 -1.41 -11.51
C CYS A 71 -5.30 -0.38 -12.35
N ARG A 72 -6.22 0.39 -11.75
CA ARG A 72 -6.93 1.47 -12.46
C ARG A 72 -5.99 2.58 -12.93
N VAL A 73 -5.04 3.00 -12.07
CA VAL A 73 -4.05 4.01 -12.44
C VAL A 73 -3.13 3.48 -13.54
N VAL A 74 -2.61 2.25 -13.41
CA VAL A 74 -1.77 1.61 -14.43
C VAL A 74 -2.52 1.48 -15.75
N HIS A 75 -3.79 1.08 -15.73
CA HIS A 75 -4.62 1.01 -16.93
C HIS A 75 -4.75 2.38 -17.60
N ALA A 76 -5.03 3.44 -16.84
CA ALA A 76 -5.12 4.80 -17.38
C ALA A 76 -3.81 5.25 -18.05
N VAL A 77 -2.66 5.01 -17.40
CA VAL A 77 -1.33 5.31 -17.97
C VAL A 77 -1.02 4.45 -19.21
N ARG A 78 -1.45 3.18 -19.23
CA ARG A 78 -1.29 2.31 -20.41
C ARG A 78 -2.17 2.72 -21.58
N GLN A 79 -3.27 3.44 -21.37
CA GLN A 79 -4.12 3.95 -22.45
C GLN A 79 -3.63 5.29 -23.05
N THR A 80 -2.68 5.98 -22.42
CA THR A 80 -2.12 7.21 -22.99
C THR A 80 -1.13 6.91 -24.12
N SER A 81 -1.04 7.80 -25.12
CA SER A 81 -0.02 7.70 -26.17
C SER A 81 1.40 7.84 -25.59
N PRO A 82 2.43 7.28 -26.26
CA PRO A 82 3.82 7.37 -25.79
C PRO A 82 4.34 8.81 -25.70
N GLU A 83 3.85 9.72 -26.56
CA GLU A 83 4.15 11.15 -26.49
C GLU A 83 3.58 11.77 -25.20
N VAL A 84 2.33 11.45 -24.86
CA VAL A 84 1.69 11.92 -23.62
C VAL A 84 2.40 11.38 -22.39
N ARG A 85 2.83 10.12 -22.40
CA ARG A 85 3.63 9.54 -21.29
C ARG A 85 4.92 10.31 -21.06
N THR A 86 5.61 10.69 -22.13
CA THR A 86 6.84 11.46 -22.04
C THR A 86 6.58 12.81 -21.37
N HIS A 87 5.53 13.52 -21.77
CA HIS A 87 5.13 14.78 -21.13
C HIS A 87 4.73 14.60 -19.66
N LEU A 88 4.03 13.52 -19.32
CA LEU A 88 3.67 13.19 -17.95
C LEU A 88 4.90 12.89 -17.08
N MET A 89 5.90 12.17 -17.62
CA MET A 89 7.15 11.90 -16.90
C MET A 89 7.92 13.20 -16.60
N VAL A 90 7.97 14.13 -17.56
CA VAL A 90 8.60 15.44 -17.36
C VAL A 90 7.85 16.23 -16.29
N ALA A 91 6.52 16.30 -16.38
CA ALA A 91 5.70 16.98 -15.38
C ALA A 91 5.84 16.37 -13.98
N ALA A 92 5.84 15.04 -13.89
CA ALA A 92 6.02 14.30 -12.64
C ALA A 92 7.40 14.60 -12.02
N SER A 93 8.45 14.67 -12.83
CA SER A 93 9.80 15.02 -12.38
C SER A 93 9.84 16.43 -11.80
N SER A 94 9.23 17.41 -12.48
CA SER A 94 9.14 18.79 -11.98
C SER A 94 8.33 18.89 -10.69
N LEU A 95 7.24 18.13 -10.57
CA LEU A 95 6.43 18.08 -9.35
C LEU A 95 7.23 17.51 -8.17
N LEU A 96 7.97 16.40 -8.38
CA LEU A 96 8.80 15.79 -7.35
C LEU A 96 9.92 16.73 -6.89
N GLN A 97 10.55 17.44 -7.83
CA GLN A 97 11.55 18.46 -7.50
C GLN A 97 10.97 19.60 -6.67
N ALA A 98 9.78 20.10 -7.03
CA ALA A 98 9.10 21.12 -6.26
C ALA A 98 8.73 20.63 -4.85
N ALA A 99 8.25 19.38 -4.73
CA ALA A 99 7.92 18.76 -3.46
C ALA A 99 9.17 18.61 -2.56
N ALA A 100 10.30 18.18 -3.13
CA ALA A 100 11.57 18.08 -2.40
C ALA A 100 12.03 19.45 -1.88
N GLY A 101 11.92 20.49 -2.71
CA GLY A 101 12.21 21.87 -2.30
C GLY A 101 11.30 22.36 -1.16
N PHE A 102 10.02 21.97 -1.16
CA PHE A 102 9.10 22.30 -0.08
C PHE A 102 9.44 21.58 1.23
N MET A 103 9.82 20.29 1.16
CA MET A 103 10.22 19.52 2.34
C MET A 103 11.49 20.05 3.01
N GLU A 104 12.44 20.61 2.24
CA GLU A 104 13.64 21.27 2.78
C GLU A 104 13.31 22.51 3.63
N THR A 105 12.16 23.16 3.36
CA THR A 105 11.73 24.34 4.13
C THR A 105 11.04 24.02 5.45
N LEU A 106 10.77 22.74 5.74
CA LEU A 106 10.14 22.34 6.99
C LEU A 106 11.17 22.31 8.12
N PRO A 107 10.88 22.93 9.27
CA PRO A 107 11.78 22.85 10.42
C PRO A 107 11.90 21.39 10.91
N PRO A 108 13.07 20.96 11.41
CA PRO A 108 13.21 19.64 12.00
C PRO A 108 12.24 19.49 13.19
N PRO A 109 11.58 18.32 13.33
CA PRO A 109 10.57 18.15 14.37
C PRO A 109 11.21 18.25 15.77
N PRO A 110 10.60 19.00 16.71
CA PRO A 110 11.06 19.03 18.09
C PRO A 110 10.73 17.71 18.80
N GLY A 111 11.74 17.06 19.39
CA GLY A 111 11.54 15.98 20.37
C GLY A 111 11.76 14.54 19.85
N ALA A 112 12.89 14.25 19.21
CA ALA A 112 13.34 12.89 18.89
C ALA A 112 13.76 12.04 20.13
N ASP A 113 13.32 12.42 21.33
CA ASP A 113 13.65 11.76 22.61
C ASP A 113 12.36 11.20 23.23
N GLY A 114 11.81 10.12 22.68
CA GLY A 114 10.60 9.51 23.26
C GLY A 114 9.90 8.42 22.47
N ALA A 115 10.54 7.83 21.47
CA ALA A 115 9.96 6.81 20.61
C ALA A 115 9.88 5.43 21.28
N HIS A 116 9.11 5.30 22.37
CA HIS A 116 8.77 4.01 22.98
C HIS A 116 7.30 3.95 23.42
N GLN A 117 6.36 4.11 22.48
CA GLN A 117 5.01 3.50 22.53
C GLN A 117 4.16 4.00 21.37
N ARG A 118 4.21 3.30 20.23
CA ARG A 118 3.10 3.19 19.27
C ARG A 118 3.37 2.02 18.33
N GLY A 119 3.16 0.82 18.85
CA GLY A 119 2.98 -0.39 18.05
C GLY A 119 1.48 -0.66 17.94
N ALA A 120 0.85 -0.16 16.89
CA ALA A 120 -0.50 -0.52 16.45
C ALA A 120 -0.50 -0.35 14.94
N GLY A 121 -0.96 -1.29 14.12
CA GLY A 121 -1.54 -2.59 14.40
C GLY A 121 -1.81 -3.24 13.05
N VAL A 122 -1.20 -4.40 12.84
CA VAL A 122 -1.73 -5.42 11.93
C VAL A 122 -1.63 -6.71 12.70
N GLU A 123 -2.77 -7.37 12.89
CA GLU A 123 -2.78 -8.69 13.50
C GLU A 123 -2.24 -9.68 12.46
N HIS A 124 -1.17 -10.37 12.82
CA HIS A 124 -0.65 -11.48 12.04
C HIS A 124 -1.58 -12.67 12.26
N ILE A 125 -2.33 -13.03 11.22
CA ILE A 125 -3.12 -14.27 11.19
C ILE A 125 -2.19 -15.34 10.61
N ASP A 126 -1.75 -16.27 11.46
CA ASP A 126 -1.03 -17.46 11.01
C ASP A 126 -2.00 -18.38 10.26
N LEU A 127 -1.78 -18.54 8.95
CA LEU A 127 -2.53 -19.45 8.08
C LEU A 127 -1.80 -20.79 7.96
N ASP A 128 -1.53 -21.44 9.09
CA ASP A 128 -0.98 -22.79 9.08
C ASP A 128 -2.04 -23.81 9.57
N ASP A 129 -2.29 -24.77 8.68
CA ASP A 129 -2.95 -26.08 8.86
C ASP A 129 -4.45 -26.12 9.21
N THR A 130 -5.30 -25.89 8.21
CA THR A 130 -6.62 -26.53 8.14
C THR A 130 -6.77 -27.35 6.86
N ASP A 131 -5.97 -28.42 6.76
CA ASP A 131 -6.21 -29.52 5.83
C ASP A 131 -5.97 -30.87 6.56
N ASP A 132 -6.94 -31.31 7.36
CA ASP A 132 -7.25 -32.75 7.44
C ASP A 132 -8.74 -32.91 7.73
N ALA A 133 -9.50 -33.05 6.63
CA ALA A 133 -10.89 -33.42 6.63
C ALA A 133 -11.01 -34.92 6.97
N GLY A 134 -11.75 -35.24 8.04
CA GLY A 134 -12.09 -36.62 8.36
C GLY A 134 -13.19 -36.73 9.41
N ASP A 135 -14.43 -36.32 9.07
CA ASP A 135 -15.64 -36.71 9.81
C ASP A 135 -16.24 -37.97 9.15
N PRO A 136 -16.14 -39.17 9.77
CA PRO A 136 -16.80 -40.36 9.26
C PRO A 136 -18.25 -40.38 9.75
N THR A 137 -19.18 -40.00 8.87
CA THR A 137 -20.61 -40.28 9.07
C THR A 137 -20.89 -41.78 8.95
N ASP A 138 -21.60 -42.28 9.96
CA ASP A 138 -22.00 -43.66 10.20
C ASP A 138 -23.26 -44.08 9.41
N GLY A 139 -23.19 -45.23 8.71
CA GLY A 139 -24.29 -46.11 8.25
C GLY A 139 -25.06 -45.76 6.96
N PRO A 140 -25.56 -46.74 6.15
CA PRO A 140 -25.98 -48.10 6.56
C PRO A 140 -25.55 -49.29 5.65
N GLY A 141 -25.53 -50.48 6.26
CA GLY A 141 -26.12 -51.74 5.74
C GLY A 141 -25.74 -52.25 4.34
N ARG A 142 -24.83 -53.23 4.30
CA ARG A 142 -24.50 -54.09 3.15
C ARG A 142 -25.49 -55.27 3.01
N THR A 143 -25.88 -55.60 1.79
CA THR A 143 -26.32 -56.95 1.33
C THR A 143 -25.35 -57.45 0.27
N PRO A 144 -25.28 -58.76 -0.06
CA PRO A 144 -25.99 -59.93 0.48
C PRO A 144 -25.19 -60.76 1.49
#